data_AF-A0A7S1WKR1-F1
#
_entry.id   AF-A0A7S1WKR1-F1
#
_cell.length_a   1.000
_cell.length_b   1.000
_cell.length_c   1.000
_cell.angle_alpha   90.00
_cell.angle_beta   90.00
_cell.angle_gamma   90.00
#
_symmetry.space_group_name_H-M   'P 1'
#
loop_
_entity.id
_entity.type
_entity.pdbx_description
1 polymer ?
#
loop_
_entity_poly.entity_id
_entity_poly.type
_entity_poly.pdbx_seq_one_letter_code
_entity_poly.pdbx_strand_id
1 'polypeptide(L)'
;VRATCVVQKSGNASLRVEVDGELGLRPRFRPVGREAAVRLYAAAREHFCAGRDIQALQKCEEALAMLDGLKPPPRELGDALNLMGAVHLRRSSPALAVKCLQRALALRSQQASPKDTTLAATLS
;
A
#
# COMPACT_ATOMS: atom_id res chain seq x y z
N VAL A 1 25.16 36.65 0.93
CA VAL A 1 26.39 35.82 0.82
C VAL A 1 27.51 36.50 1.57
N ARG A 2 28.09 35.84 2.57
CA ARG A 2 29.31 36.26 3.26
C ARG A 2 30.38 35.21 3.03
N ALA A 3 31.58 35.63 2.65
CA ALA A 3 32.71 34.73 2.50
C ALA A 3 33.87 35.20 3.37
N THR A 4 34.45 34.29 4.14
CA THR A 4 35.65 34.52 4.93
C THR A 4 36.71 33.50 4.56
N CYS A 5 37.89 33.98 4.18
CA CYS A 5 39.03 33.14 3.85
C CYS A 5 40.09 33.31 4.92
N VAL A 6 40.55 32.22 5.51
CA VAL A 6 41.65 32.20 6.47
C VAL A 6 42.78 31.39 5.88
N VAL A 7 43.88 32.07 5.54
CA VAL A 7 45.10 31.44 5.06
C VAL A 7 46.00 31.14 6.27
N GLN A 8 46.31 29.86 6.46
CA GLN A 8 47.16 29.38 7.54
C GLN A 8 48.63 29.46 7.12
N LYS A 9 49.53 29.69 8.09
CA LYS A 9 50.99 29.81 7.86
C LYS A 9 51.63 28.54 7.26
N SER A 10 50.92 27.41 7.26
CA SER A 10 51.30 26.14 6.63
C SER A 10 51.06 26.10 5.11
N GLY A 11 50.52 27.16 4.50
CA GLY A 11 50.21 27.24 3.07
C GLY A 11 48.79 26.80 2.69
N ASN A 12 48.02 26.28 3.64
CA ASN A 12 46.61 25.91 3.42
C ASN A 12 45.66 27.08 3.68
N ALA A 13 44.65 27.25 2.83
CA ALA A 13 43.61 28.26 3.01
C ALA A 13 42.24 27.60 3.23
N SER A 14 41.53 28.05 4.27
CA SER A 14 40.15 27.66 4.55
C SER A 14 39.20 28.78 4.11
N LEU A 15 38.39 28.53 3.08
CA LEU A 15 37.33 29.42 2.65
C LEU A 15 36.00 28.94 3.25
N ARG A 16 35.34 29.82 4.02
CA ARG A 16 33.97 29.64 4.49
C ARG A 16 33.06 30.58 3.70
N VAL A 17 31.98 30.05 3.15
CA VAL A 17 30.94 30.83 2.48
C VAL A 17 29.61 30.54 3.14
N GLU A 18 28.94 31.59 3.62
CA GLU A 18 27.61 31.57 4.22
C GLU A 18 26.64 32.27 3.27
N VAL A 19 25.51 31.63 2.97
CA VAL A 19 24.47 32.17 2.10
C VAL A 19 23.13 32.04 2.81
N ASP A 20 22.43 33.17 2.92
CA ASP A 20 21.05 33.22 3.38
C ASP A 20 20.14 33.42 2.15
N GLY A 21 19.03 32.68 2.09
CA GLY A 21 18.06 32.74 1.01
C GLY A 21 16.77 31.97 1.35
N GLU A 22 15.71 32.20 0.59
CA GLU A 22 14.42 31.53 0.76
C GLU A 22 14.35 30.25 -0.09
N LEU A 23 14.03 29.11 0.54
CA LEU A 23 13.81 27.84 -0.14
C LEU A 23 12.30 27.59 -0.32
N GLY A 24 11.79 27.80 -1.54
CA GLY A 24 10.43 27.45 -1.89
C GLY A 24 10.27 25.95 -2.16
N LEU A 25 9.66 25.21 -1.22
CA LEU A 25 9.31 23.79 -1.42
C LEU A 25 7.84 23.65 -1.82
N ARG A 26 7.59 22.83 -2.86
CA ARG A 26 6.23 22.35 -3.21
C ARG A 26 6.17 20.82 -3.10
N PRO A 27 6.10 20.27 -1.88
CA PRO A 27 6.06 18.83 -1.69
C PRO A 27 4.77 18.23 -2.28
N ARG A 28 4.91 17.09 -2.94
CA ARG A 28 3.78 16.25 -3.36
C ARG A 28 3.67 15.08 -2.41
N PHE A 29 2.74 15.17 -1.46
CA PHE A 29 2.47 14.08 -0.53
C PHE A 29 1.63 13.00 -1.22
N ARG A 30 2.06 11.75 -1.08
CA ARG A 30 1.21 10.60 -1.43
C ARG A 30 0.51 10.13 -0.17
N PRO A 31 -0.81 9.87 -0.21
CA PRO A 31 -1.50 9.29 0.91
C PRO A 31 -0.97 7.86 1.13
N VAL A 32 -0.58 7.54 2.36
CA VAL A 32 -0.06 6.22 2.77
C VAL A 32 -0.90 5.71 3.94
N GLY A 33 -0.96 4.38 4.09
CA GLY A 33 -1.62 3.72 5.21
C GLY A 33 -3.02 3.23 4.89
N ARG A 34 -3.71 2.75 5.93
CA ARG A 34 -4.96 1.97 5.80
C ARG A 34 -6.06 2.72 5.06
N GLU A 35 -6.31 3.99 5.38
CA GLU A 35 -7.36 4.76 4.69
C GLU A 35 -7.08 4.96 3.20
N ALA A 36 -5.80 5.16 2.84
CA ALA A 36 -5.40 5.27 1.45
C ALA A 36 -5.66 3.95 0.70
N ALA A 37 -5.35 2.83 1.33
CA ALA A 37 -5.65 1.51 0.79
C ALA A 37 -7.16 1.24 0.64
N VAL A 38 -8.00 1.69 1.58
CA VAL A 38 -9.47 1.59 1.45
C VAL A 38 -9.95 2.31 0.20
N ARG A 39 -9.45 3.52 -0.08
CA ARG A 39 -9.81 4.27 -1.28
C ARG A 39 -9.33 3.59 -2.56
N LEU A 40 -8.11 3.03 -2.55
CA LEU A 40 -7.59 2.25 -3.66
C LEU A 40 -8.44 1.00 -3.93
N TYR A 41 -8.86 0.31 -2.88
CA TYR A 41 -9.78 -0.83 -2.99
C TYR A 41 -11.15 -0.43 -3.56
N ALA A 42 -11.72 0.70 -3.12
CA ALA A 42 -12.97 1.22 -3.68
C ALA A 42 -12.82 1.51 -5.18
N ALA A 43 -11.75 2.19 -5.59
CA ALA A 43 -11.45 2.42 -7.01
C ALA A 43 -11.27 1.10 -7.78
N ALA A 44 -10.59 0.11 -7.20
CA ALA A 44 -10.43 -1.21 -7.81
C ALA A 44 -11.78 -1.88 -8.09
N ARG A 45 -12.74 -1.77 -7.15
CA ARG A 45 -14.11 -2.28 -7.33
C ARG A 45 -14.83 -1.57 -8.46
N GLU A 46 -14.71 -0.25 -8.56
CA GLU A 46 -15.31 0.53 -9.65
C GLU A 46 -14.73 0.11 -11.02
N HIS A 47 -13.40 -0.02 -11.12
CA HIS A 47 -12.76 -0.55 -12.33
C HIS A 47 -13.23 -1.97 -12.65
N PHE A 48 -13.38 -2.84 -11.64
CA PHE A 48 -13.87 -4.20 -11.82
C PHE A 48 -15.30 -4.22 -12.35
N CYS A 49 -16.20 -3.40 -11.80
CA CYS A 49 -17.59 -3.29 -12.25
C CYS A 49 -17.67 -2.76 -13.69
N ALA A 50 -16.74 -1.88 -14.07
CA ALA A 50 -16.67 -1.35 -15.43
C ALA A 50 -15.92 -2.26 -16.43
N GLY A 51 -15.57 -3.49 -16.05
CA GLY A 51 -14.86 -4.45 -16.90
C GLY A 51 -13.39 -4.09 -17.19
N ARG A 52 -12.83 -3.14 -16.45
CA ARG A 52 -11.45 -2.67 -16.64
C ARG A 52 -10.47 -3.41 -15.75
N ASP A 53 -10.27 -4.67 -16.08
CA ASP A 53 -9.63 -5.67 -15.21
C ASP A 53 -8.18 -5.36 -14.85
N ILE A 54 -7.40 -4.85 -15.82
CA ILE A 54 -6.00 -4.45 -15.60
C ILE A 54 -5.92 -3.37 -14.51
N GLN A 55 -6.80 -2.38 -14.59
CA GLN A 55 -6.78 -1.24 -13.66
C GLN A 55 -7.31 -1.65 -12.29
N ALA A 56 -8.28 -2.58 -12.24
CA ALA A 56 -8.71 -3.19 -10.99
C ALA A 56 -7.54 -3.92 -10.29
N LEU A 57 -6.76 -4.72 -11.02
CA LEU A 57 -5.57 -5.39 -10.47
C LEU A 57 -4.53 -4.38 -9.97
N GLN A 58 -4.19 -3.37 -10.76
CA GLN A 58 -3.24 -2.33 -10.37
C GLN A 58 -3.65 -1.64 -9.06
N LYS A 59 -4.94 -1.29 -8.93
CA LYS A 59 -5.45 -0.64 -7.72
C LYS A 59 -5.46 -1.58 -6.52
N CYS A 60 -5.75 -2.87 -6.72
CA CYS A 60 -5.57 -3.87 -5.67
C CYS A 60 -4.10 -4.00 -5.25
N GLU A 61 -3.16 -4.08 -6.19
CA GLU A 61 -1.72 -4.18 -5.89
C GLU A 61 -1.19 -2.97 -5.12
N GLU A 62 -1.59 -1.76 -5.52
CA GLU A 62 -1.29 -0.53 -4.78
C GLU A 62 -1.85 -0.59 -3.35
N ALA A 63 -3.09 -1.08 -3.18
CA ALA A 63 -3.69 -1.23 -1.85
C ALA A 63 -2.94 -2.27 -1.01
N LEU A 64 -2.58 -3.43 -1.58
CA LEU A 64 -1.82 -4.47 -0.90
C LEU A 64 -0.45 -3.94 -0.45
N ALA A 65 0.25 -3.19 -1.29
CA ALA A 65 1.55 -2.62 -0.93
C ALA A 65 1.47 -1.66 0.26
N MET A 66 0.34 -0.96 0.45
CA MET A 66 0.13 -0.09 1.61
C MET A 66 -0.30 -0.84 2.88
N LEU A 67 -0.90 -2.01 2.73
CA LEU A 67 -1.39 -2.84 3.83
C LEU A 67 -0.37 -3.90 4.27
N ASP A 68 0.62 -4.18 3.42
CA ASP A 68 1.67 -5.14 3.71
C ASP A 68 2.51 -4.70 4.90
N GLY A 69 2.86 -5.65 5.77
CA GLY A 69 3.62 -5.39 7.00
C GLY A 69 2.82 -4.81 8.17
N LEU A 70 1.55 -4.41 8.00
CA LEU A 70 0.71 -3.98 9.12
C LEU A 70 0.34 -5.17 10.02
N LYS A 71 0.51 -4.99 11.35
CA LYS A 71 0.20 -6.00 12.36
C LYS A 71 -0.75 -5.43 13.42
N PRO A 72 -1.93 -6.07 13.67
CA PRO A 72 -2.46 -7.23 12.96
C PRO A 72 -2.82 -6.90 11.49
N PRO A 73 -2.88 -7.91 10.60
CA PRO A 73 -3.25 -7.69 9.22
C PRO A 73 -4.67 -7.11 9.16
N PRO A 74 -4.88 -6.00 8.43
CA PRO A 74 -6.18 -5.36 8.31
C PRO A 74 -7.13 -6.17 7.42
N ARG A 75 -8.44 -6.10 7.67
CA ARG A 75 -9.48 -6.81 6.89
C ARG A 75 -9.40 -6.48 5.40
N GLU A 76 -9.07 -5.24 5.08
CA GLU A 76 -8.98 -4.73 3.71
C GLU A 76 -7.94 -5.49 2.87
N LEU A 77 -6.93 -6.09 3.50
CA LEU A 77 -5.93 -6.93 2.83
C LEU A 77 -6.60 -8.17 2.22
N GLY A 78 -7.52 -8.80 2.94
CA GLY A 78 -8.30 -9.94 2.46
C GLY A 78 -9.29 -9.54 1.36
N ASP A 79 -9.91 -8.36 1.47
CA ASP A 79 -10.88 -7.88 0.50
C ASP A 79 -10.24 -7.55 -0.86
N ALA A 80 -9.06 -6.93 -0.86
CA ALA A 80 -8.27 -6.68 -2.07
C ALA A 80 -7.83 -7.98 -2.76
N LEU A 81 -7.33 -8.96 -1.99
CA LEU A 81 -6.97 -10.29 -2.51
C LEU A 81 -8.18 -11.02 -3.10
N ASN A 82 -9.33 -10.95 -2.43
CA ASN A 82 -10.56 -11.56 -2.93
C ASN A 82 -10.98 -10.95 -4.28
N LEU A 83 -10.88 -9.63 -4.43
CA LEU A 83 -11.20 -8.95 -5.69
C LEU A 83 -10.20 -9.32 -6.79
N MET A 84 -8.90 -9.42 -6.50
CA MET A 84 -7.92 -9.94 -7.47
C MET A 84 -8.27 -11.36 -7.92
N GLY A 85 -8.73 -12.21 -7.00
CA GLY A 85 -9.25 -13.53 -7.32
C GLY A 85 -10.38 -13.50 -8.34
N ALA A 86 -11.39 -12.67 -8.10
CA ALA A 86 -12.50 -12.47 -9.02
C ALA A 86 -12.05 -11.93 -10.39
N VAL A 87 -11.11 -10.97 -10.42
CA VAL A 87 -10.54 -10.45 -11.66
C VAL A 87 -9.81 -11.56 -12.44
N HIS A 88 -8.99 -12.37 -11.77
CA HIS A 88 -8.28 -13.46 -12.42
C HIS A 88 -9.22 -14.54 -12.97
N LEU A 89 -10.34 -14.83 -12.31
CA LEU A 89 -11.37 -15.72 -12.88
C LEU A 89 -11.97 -15.14 -14.16
N ARG A 90 -12.34 -13.85 -14.15
CA ARG A 90 -12.88 -13.18 -15.34
C ARG A 90 -11.90 -13.18 -16.52
N ARG A 91 -10.60 -13.12 -16.24
CA ARG A 91 -9.52 -13.19 -17.22
C ARG A 91 -9.04 -14.61 -17.53
N SER A 92 -9.81 -15.63 -17.20
CA SER A 92 -9.48 -17.04 -17.47
C SER A 92 -8.11 -17.47 -16.93
N SER A 93 -7.72 -16.92 -15.77
CA SER A 93 -6.47 -17.21 -15.07
C SER A 93 -6.72 -17.90 -13.72
N PRO A 94 -7.32 -19.11 -13.69
CA PRO A 94 -7.81 -19.74 -12.47
C PRO A 94 -6.70 -20.07 -11.46
N ALA A 95 -5.50 -20.43 -11.91
CA ALA A 95 -4.38 -20.72 -11.02
C ALA A 95 -3.97 -19.50 -10.17
N LEU A 96 -4.01 -18.30 -10.74
CA LEU A 96 -3.77 -17.06 -10.00
C LEU A 96 -4.95 -16.73 -9.08
N ALA A 97 -6.17 -16.96 -9.55
CA ALA A 97 -7.37 -16.74 -8.74
C ALA A 97 -7.36 -17.58 -7.45
N VAL A 98 -7.03 -18.87 -7.56
CA VAL A 98 -6.94 -19.79 -6.41
C VAL A 98 -5.93 -19.27 -5.39
N LYS A 99 -4.74 -18.85 -5.82
CA LYS A 99 -3.72 -18.29 -4.92
C LYS A 99 -4.24 -17.05 -4.17
N CYS A 100 -4.87 -16.13 -4.88
CA CYS A 100 -5.46 -14.93 -4.29
C CYS A 100 -6.56 -15.28 -3.27
N LEU A 101 -7.48 -16.16 -3.63
CA LEU A 101 -8.62 -16.55 -2.79
C LEU A 101 -8.19 -17.35 -1.56
N GLN A 102 -7.21 -18.25 -1.68
CA GLN A 102 -6.65 -18.97 -0.54
C GLN A 102 -6.02 -18.03 0.48
N ARG A 103 -5.25 -17.03 0.01
CA ARG A 103 -4.63 -16.04 0.89
C ARG A 103 -5.69 -15.13 1.55
N ALA A 104 -6.73 -14.75 0.82
CA ALA A 104 -7.86 -14.00 1.36
C ALA A 104 -8.61 -14.78 2.46
N LEU A 105 -8.84 -16.08 2.22
CA LEU A 105 -9.48 -16.97 3.18
C LEU A 105 -8.65 -17.11 4.45
N ALA A 106 -7.35 -17.37 4.32
CA ALA A 106 -6.45 -17.50 5.47
C ALA A 106 -6.47 -16.26 6.38
N LEU A 107 -6.50 -15.06 5.80
CA LEU A 107 -6.60 -13.80 6.57
C LEU A 107 -7.94 -13.67 7.30
N ARG A 108 -9.05 -14.03 6.65
CA ARG A 108 -10.39 -13.98 7.26
C ARG A 108 -10.53 -15.02 8.38
N SER A 109 -9.97 -16.21 8.20
CA SER A 109 -9.95 -17.25 9.23
C SER A 109 -9.14 -16.86 10.45
N GLN A 110 -8.03 -16.13 10.28
CA GLN A 110 -7.24 -15.60 11.40
C GLN A 110 -7.95 -14.46 12.16
N GLN A 111 -8.82 -13.72 11.48
CA GLN A 111 -9.59 -12.63 12.08
C GLN A 111 -10.90 -13.09 12.71
N ALA A 112 -11.40 -14.27 12.33
CA ALA A 112 -12.56 -14.89 12.96
C ALA A 112 -12.22 -15.22 14.42
N SER A 113 -12.87 -14.52 15.35
CA SER A 113 -12.70 -14.80 16.77
C SER A 113 -13.36 -16.15 17.11
N PRO A 114 -12.85 -16.92 18.08
CA PRO A 114 -13.47 -18.19 18.49
C PRO A 114 -14.94 -18.05 18.98
N LYS A 115 -15.44 -16.83 19.20
CA LYS A 115 -16.86 -16.58 19.49
C LYS A 115 -17.78 -16.78 18.28
N ASP A 116 -17.28 -16.63 17.05
CA ASP A 116 -18.08 -16.82 15.82
C ASP A 116 -18.26 -18.31 15.47
N THR A 117 -17.53 -19.21 16.13
CA THR A 117 -17.63 -20.67 15.95
C THR A 117 -18.97 -21.25 16.45
N THR A 118 -19.78 -20.47 17.16
CA THR A 118 -21.13 -20.89 17.58
C THR A 118 -22.11 -21.03 16.41
N LEU A 119 -21.85 -20.36 15.28
CA LEU A 119 -22.65 -20.53 14.06
C LEU A 119 -22.32 -21.82 13.29
N ALA A 120 -21.13 -22.39 13.48
CA ALA A 120 -20.75 -23.66 12.85
C ALA A 120 -21.41 -24.88 13.53
N ALA A 121 -21.85 -24.75 14.79
CA ALA A 121 -22.50 -25.83 15.53
C ALA A 121 -24.00 -25.95 15.26
N THR A 122 -24.64 -24.95 14.65
CA THR A 122 -26.10 -24.92 14.42
C THR A 122 -26.55 -25.55 13.08
N LEU A 123 -25.62 -26.13 12.32
CA LEU A 123 -25.89 -26.85 11.07
C LEU A 123 -25.60 -28.36 11.17
N SER A 124 -25.58 -28.91 12.39
CA SER A 124 -25.53 -30.36 12.66
C SER A 124 -26.90 -30.86 13.09
#